data_AF-A0A200H491-F1
#
_entry.id   AF-A0A200H491-F1
#
_cell.length_a   1.000
_cell.length_b   1.000
_cell.length_c   1.000
_cell.angle_alpha   90.00
_cell.angle_beta   90.00
_cell.angle_gamma   90.00
#
_symmetry.space_group_name_H-M   'P 1'
#
loop_
_entity.id
_entity.type
_entity.pdbx_description
1 polymer ?
#
loop_
_entity_poly.entity_id
_entity_poly.type
_entity_poly.pdbx_seq_one_letter_code
_entity_poly.pdbx_strand_id
1 'polypeptide(L)'
;MNPSDEESERLHTSVLVAPSAERRRLRKQRRQAAARLQADRRRAARAAAKARAETERAERHATRYLPAAGEPGPAALRTPGRFRLPRHQDTSATLAAAYPFLAEAGLGSNGVFVGADLYSGGSFVFDPWELYRQGVITAPNVIVAGIVGSGKSSLAKALYVRSLPFGRRVYIAGDPKGEHSAVAEAVGGRAIRLGHGLPARLNPLDEGYRPSNLSDAEWAVTVTARRRALVGSLAETVVERPLSPLEHTVIDAALTQAVRDHTVPTLPMVVDHILAPSHDPDGRLAEDGRLVGHGLRRLVAGDLAGLFDGPSTESFDPSLPMISLDLSQVTESNTLISVLMTCSSAWMEAALLDPAGGQRWVIYDEAWRLMSHPALLKRMDSHWRLARHYGISNMLLFHKLSDLDNVGDSGSAMRALANSLLANAESRIVYRQESDQLGVTADMLALTGTERQLLPSLGVGQGLWKIKDRSFVVQHQLHPAELALYDTTGRMIDSQN
;
A
#
# COMPACT_ATOMS: atom_id res chain seq x y z
N MET A 1 -19.40 5.87 43.02
CA MET A 1 -18.75 6.52 44.18
C MET A 1 -19.64 7.70 44.55
N ASN A 2 -20.40 7.59 45.63
CA ASN A 2 -21.27 8.67 46.10
C ASN A 2 -20.40 9.92 46.35
N PRO A 3 -20.73 11.10 45.78
CA PRO A 3 -20.05 12.34 46.11
C PRO A 3 -20.66 12.92 47.40
N SER A 4 -20.76 12.08 48.43
CA SER A 4 -21.23 12.46 49.76
C SER A 4 -20.15 12.02 50.74
N ASP A 5 -19.07 12.79 50.80
CA ASP A 5 -18.21 13.01 51.97
C ASP A 5 -16.95 13.79 51.53
N GLU A 6 -17.14 14.94 50.87
CA GLU A 6 -16.14 16.00 51.02
C GLU A 6 -16.33 16.55 52.44
N GLU A 7 -15.41 16.19 53.33
CA GLU A 7 -15.30 16.74 54.67
C GLU A 7 -15.49 18.25 54.60
N SER A 8 -16.59 18.75 55.15
CA SER A 8 -16.83 20.19 55.22
C SER A 8 -15.69 20.80 56.04
N GLU A 9 -14.71 21.44 55.39
CA GLU A 9 -13.64 22.16 56.07
C GLU A 9 -14.26 23.14 57.06
N ARG A 10 -14.24 22.77 58.35
CA ARG A 10 -14.68 23.65 59.43
C ARG A 10 -13.59 24.68 59.64
N LEU A 11 -13.71 25.81 58.94
CA LEU A 11 -12.86 26.99 59.16
C LEU A 11 -13.06 27.51 60.60
N HIS A 12 -12.13 27.15 61.48
CA HIS A 12 -12.02 27.70 62.83
C HIS A 12 -11.31 29.06 62.74
N THR A 13 -12.07 30.15 62.86
CA THR A 13 -11.47 31.48 63.02
C THR A 13 -10.89 31.61 64.43
N SER A 14 -9.60 31.29 64.61
CA SER A 14 -8.87 31.66 65.82
C SER A 14 -8.45 33.13 65.75
N VAL A 15 -8.51 33.83 66.88
CA VAL A 15 -8.11 35.24 66.95
C VAL A 15 -6.60 35.28 67.18
N LEU A 16 -5.84 35.79 66.19
CA LEU A 16 -4.37 35.78 66.23
C LEU A 16 -3.76 36.76 67.25
N VAL A 17 -4.52 37.76 67.75
CA VAL A 17 -4.09 38.66 68.84
C VAL A 17 -5.29 38.98 69.75
N ALA A 18 -5.22 38.55 71.01
CA ALA A 18 -6.20 38.91 72.04
C ALA A 18 -5.52 39.69 73.19
N PRO A 19 -6.05 40.83 73.64
CA PRO A 19 -5.52 41.53 74.82
C PRO A 19 -5.63 40.65 76.07
N SER A 20 -4.63 40.67 76.95
CA SER A 20 -4.60 39.83 78.17
C SER A 20 -5.72 40.13 79.17
N ALA A 21 -6.29 41.35 79.13
CA ALA A 21 -7.49 41.73 79.88
C ALA A 21 -8.43 42.57 79.00
N GLU A 22 -9.63 42.04 78.71
CA GLU A 22 -10.63 42.70 77.87
C GLU A 22 -11.96 42.87 78.63
N ARG A 23 -12.53 44.08 78.65
CA ARG A 23 -13.83 44.34 79.29
C ARG A 23 -14.91 43.48 78.62
N ARG A 24 -15.77 42.81 79.40
CA ARG A 24 -16.81 41.86 78.94
C ARG A 24 -17.68 42.38 77.78
N ARG A 25 -17.94 43.69 77.73
CA ARG A 25 -18.71 44.37 76.66
C ARG A 25 -18.00 44.32 75.29
N LEU A 26 -16.68 44.55 75.25
CA LEU A 26 -15.88 44.53 74.03
C LEU A 26 -15.74 43.10 73.49
N ARG A 27 -15.51 42.12 74.38
CA ARG A 27 -15.51 40.69 74.02
C ARG A 27 -16.84 40.23 73.39
N LYS A 28 -17.98 40.74 73.90
CA LYS A 28 -19.32 40.44 73.34
C LYS A 28 -19.50 41.09 71.96
N GLN A 29 -19.10 42.35 71.78
CA GLN A 29 -19.15 43.03 70.48
C GLN A 29 -18.27 42.33 69.43
N ARG A 30 -17.05 41.92 69.80
CA ARG A 30 -16.15 41.20 68.89
C ARG A 30 -16.72 39.85 68.46
N ARG A 31 -17.30 39.08 69.39
CA ARG A 31 -17.99 37.81 69.06
C ARG A 31 -19.18 38.03 68.14
N GLN A 32 -19.97 39.09 68.36
CA GLN A 32 -21.09 39.43 67.49
C GLN A 32 -20.62 39.88 66.09
N ALA A 33 -19.54 40.65 65.99
CA ALA A 33 -18.94 41.05 64.72
C ALA A 33 -18.39 39.83 63.94
N ALA A 34 -17.67 38.93 64.62
CA ALA A 34 -17.19 37.68 64.02
C ALA A 34 -18.33 36.76 63.55
N ALA A 35 -19.40 36.63 64.34
CA ALA A 35 -20.58 35.87 63.96
C ALA A 35 -21.31 36.46 62.74
N ARG A 36 -21.40 37.80 62.65
CA ARG A 36 -21.95 38.49 61.46
C ARG A 36 -21.10 38.22 60.21
N LEU A 37 -19.78 38.39 60.30
CA LEU A 37 -18.85 38.09 59.21
C LEU A 37 -18.93 36.63 58.73
N GLN A 38 -19.06 35.67 59.65
CA GLN A 38 -19.25 34.26 59.30
C GLN A 38 -20.61 34.01 58.63
N ALA A 39 -21.67 34.65 59.10
CA ALA A 39 -23.00 34.54 58.50
C ALA A 39 -23.01 35.14 57.07
N ASP A 40 -22.40 36.31 56.87
CA ASP A 40 -22.30 36.97 55.57
C ASP A 40 -21.46 36.14 54.59
N ARG A 41 -20.33 35.57 55.03
CA ARG A 41 -19.54 34.64 54.21
C ARG A 41 -20.30 33.37 53.83
N ARG A 42 -21.04 32.76 54.77
CA ARG A 42 -21.89 31.59 54.47
C ARG A 42 -22.99 31.93 53.47
N ARG A 43 -23.57 33.12 53.57
CA ARG A 43 -24.59 33.60 52.63
C ARG A 43 -23.99 33.84 51.24
N ALA A 44 -22.81 34.46 51.16
CA ALA A 44 -22.08 34.65 49.90
C ALA A 44 -21.67 33.33 49.25
N ALA A 45 -21.15 32.37 50.03
CA ALA A 45 -20.80 31.04 49.53
C ALA A 45 -22.01 30.27 49.00
N ARG A 46 -23.16 30.32 49.71
CA ARG A 46 -24.42 29.72 49.23
C ARG A 46 -24.92 30.38 47.94
N ALA A 47 -24.82 31.69 47.83
CA ALA A 47 -25.20 32.41 46.61
C ALA A 47 -24.29 32.05 45.42
N ALA A 48 -22.98 31.96 45.65
CA ALA A 48 -22.01 31.55 44.63
C ALA A 48 -22.22 30.08 44.19
N ALA A 49 -22.50 29.17 45.13
CA ALA A 49 -22.81 27.78 44.80
C ALA A 49 -24.12 27.66 44.00
N LYS A 50 -25.13 28.45 44.35
CA LYS A 50 -26.40 28.50 43.59
C LYS A 50 -26.19 29.04 42.18
N ALA A 51 -25.42 30.13 42.02
CA ALA A 51 -25.09 30.68 40.72
C ALA A 51 -24.30 29.69 39.84
N ARG A 52 -23.32 28.97 40.42
CA ARG A 52 -22.59 27.90 39.72
C ARG A 52 -23.51 26.77 39.26
N ALA A 53 -24.41 26.33 40.13
CA ALA A 53 -25.37 25.28 39.77
C ALA A 53 -26.35 25.74 38.68
N GLU A 54 -26.73 27.02 38.65
CA GLU A 54 -27.57 27.59 37.59
C GLU A 54 -26.81 27.71 36.26
N THR A 55 -25.53 28.12 36.27
CA THR A 55 -24.69 28.13 35.06
C THR A 55 -24.45 26.72 34.52
N GLU A 56 -24.13 25.75 35.36
CA GLU A 56 -23.96 24.35 34.92
C GLU A 56 -25.26 23.75 34.37
N ARG A 57 -26.43 24.15 34.91
CA ARG A 57 -27.73 23.74 34.37
C ARG A 57 -27.99 24.38 33.02
N ALA A 58 -27.67 25.66 32.85
CA ALA A 58 -27.80 26.36 31.58
C ALA A 58 -26.86 25.76 30.52
N GLU A 59 -25.61 25.45 30.86
CA GLU A 59 -24.66 24.76 29.98
C GLU A 59 -25.16 23.37 29.58
N ARG A 60 -25.67 22.58 30.54
CA ARG A 60 -26.29 21.28 30.24
C ARG A 60 -27.50 21.38 29.32
N HIS A 61 -28.30 22.45 29.45
CA HIS A 61 -29.46 22.70 28.59
C HIS A 61 -29.06 23.21 27.20
N ALA A 62 -27.96 23.95 27.10
CA ALA A 62 -27.40 24.44 25.84
C ALA A 62 -26.60 23.36 25.08
N THR A 63 -26.05 22.38 25.81
CA THR A 63 -25.36 21.24 25.22
C THR A 63 -26.38 20.30 24.58
N ARG A 64 -26.50 20.39 23.26
CA ARG A 64 -27.40 19.54 22.47
C ARG A 64 -26.79 18.15 22.36
N TYR A 65 -27.13 17.26 23.30
CA TYR A 65 -26.81 15.84 23.18
C TYR A 65 -27.64 15.21 22.06
N LEU A 66 -27.03 14.29 21.32
CA LEU A 66 -27.75 13.44 20.38
C LEU A 66 -28.87 12.69 21.13
N PRO A 67 -30.04 12.49 20.52
CA PRO A 67 -31.09 11.68 21.14
C PRO A 67 -30.54 10.29 21.45
N ALA A 68 -30.94 9.70 22.58
CA ALA A 68 -30.49 8.35 22.99
C ALA A 68 -30.82 7.24 21.97
N ALA A 69 -31.73 7.53 21.04
CA ALA A 69 -32.13 6.65 19.95
C ALA A 69 -31.47 7.01 18.61
N GLY A 70 -30.62 8.03 18.52
CA GLY A 70 -30.11 8.57 17.26
C GLY A 70 -30.98 9.70 16.68
N GLU A 71 -30.43 10.43 15.71
CA GLU A 71 -31.11 11.57 15.07
C GLU A 71 -32.19 11.13 14.08
N PRO A 72 -33.26 11.92 13.89
CA PRO A 72 -34.21 11.68 12.82
C PRO A 72 -33.58 12.01 11.45
N GLY A 73 -33.69 11.09 10.50
CA GLY A 73 -33.28 11.33 9.12
C GLY A 73 -32.97 10.03 8.37
N PRO A 74 -32.98 10.04 7.02
CA PRO A 74 -32.42 8.94 6.24
C PRO A 74 -30.97 8.70 6.66
N ALA A 75 -30.57 7.43 6.85
CA ALA A 75 -29.23 7.02 7.26
C ALA A 75 -28.70 7.57 8.63
N ALA A 76 -29.55 8.17 9.47
CA ALA A 76 -29.14 8.70 10.78
C ALA A 76 -29.06 7.64 11.92
N LEU A 77 -29.12 6.34 11.55
CA LEU A 77 -28.99 5.18 12.44
C LEU A 77 -29.93 5.20 13.67
N ARG A 78 -31.13 5.77 13.51
CA ARG A 78 -32.10 5.85 14.61
C ARG A 78 -32.61 4.46 15.00
N THR A 79 -32.40 4.05 16.24
CA THR A 79 -32.87 2.78 16.78
C THR A 79 -34.28 2.92 17.38
N PRO A 80 -35.22 2.00 17.07
CA PRO A 80 -36.62 2.09 17.52
C PRO A 80 -36.81 1.80 19.03
N GLY A 81 -35.75 1.50 19.79
CA GLY A 81 -35.83 1.17 21.21
C GLY A 81 -34.53 1.44 21.96
N ARG A 82 -34.58 1.34 23.30
CA ARG A 82 -33.39 1.41 24.14
C ARG A 82 -32.53 0.18 23.88
N PHE A 83 -31.27 0.36 23.49
CA PHE A 83 -30.28 -0.70 23.42
C PHE A 83 -30.09 -1.33 24.81
N ARG A 84 -30.65 -2.52 25.01
CA ARG A 84 -30.54 -3.28 26.26
C ARG A 84 -29.50 -4.37 26.07
N LEU A 85 -28.27 -4.06 26.43
CA LEU A 85 -27.23 -5.08 26.55
C LEU A 85 -27.47 -5.90 27.84
N PRO A 86 -27.37 -7.24 27.79
CA PRO A 86 -27.29 -8.06 28.99
C PRO A 86 -26.14 -7.56 29.87
N ARG A 87 -26.37 -7.49 31.19
CA ARG A 87 -25.28 -7.21 32.12
C ARG A 87 -24.42 -8.46 32.25
N HIS A 88 -23.18 -8.39 31.82
CA HIS A 88 -22.19 -9.41 32.16
C HIS A 88 -21.90 -9.31 33.66
N GLN A 89 -22.05 -10.42 34.39
CA GLN A 89 -21.76 -10.51 35.81
C GLN A 89 -20.84 -11.70 36.04
N ASP A 90 -19.74 -11.45 36.76
CA ASP A 90 -18.76 -12.49 37.11
C ASP A 90 -18.12 -12.12 38.47
N THR A 91 -17.32 -13.04 39.03
CA THR A 91 -16.61 -12.82 40.30
C THR A 91 -15.44 -11.86 40.12
N SER A 92 -15.06 -11.16 41.20
CA SER A 92 -13.88 -10.27 41.21
C SER A 92 -12.59 -11.01 40.83
N ALA A 93 -12.49 -12.32 41.13
CA ALA A 93 -11.35 -13.16 40.77
C ALA A 93 -11.28 -13.39 39.25
N THR A 94 -12.41 -13.65 38.59
CA THR A 94 -12.48 -13.78 37.13
C THR A 94 -12.26 -12.43 36.44
N LEU A 95 -12.87 -11.36 36.97
CA LEU A 95 -12.74 -10.01 36.41
C LEU A 95 -11.33 -9.43 36.57
N ALA A 96 -10.58 -9.84 37.59
CA ALA A 96 -9.17 -9.46 37.74
C ALA A 96 -8.28 -9.98 36.60
N ALA A 97 -8.70 -11.04 35.91
CA ALA A 97 -8.04 -11.59 34.72
C ALA A 97 -8.79 -11.26 33.41
N ALA A 98 -9.95 -10.60 33.48
CA ALA A 98 -10.72 -10.25 32.29
C ALA A 98 -10.07 -9.05 31.57
N TYR A 99 -9.72 -9.26 30.30
CA TYR A 99 -9.23 -8.20 29.42
C TYR A 99 -10.29 -7.91 28.35
N PRO A 100 -11.28 -7.04 28.62
CA PRO A 100 -12.42 -6.84 27.71
C PRO A 100 -12.07 -6.10 26.41
N PHE A 101 -10.85 -5.56 26.30
CA PHE A 101 -10.39 -4.77 25.15
C PHE A 101 -9.43 -5.55 24.26
N LEU A 102 -9.78 -6.80 23.91
CA LEU A 102 -9.03 -7.61 22.95
C LEU A 102 -9.27 -7.20 21.50
N ALA A 103 -10.43 -6.58 21.23
CA ALA A 103 -10.82 -6.12 19.90
C ALA A 103 -10.38 -4.68 19.67
N GLU A 104 -9.42 -4.49 18.76
CA GLU A 104 -8.96 -3.17 18.34
C GLU A 104 -10.03 -2.45 17.49
N ALA A 105 -10.05 -1.12 17.47
CA ALA A 105 -11.00 -0.30 16.69
C ALA A 105 -10.84 -0.40 15.15
N GLY A 106 -10.01 -1.32 14.65
CA GLY A 106 -9.68 -1.45 13.23
C GLY A 106 -8.90 -0.25 12.69
N LEU A 107 -8.94 -0.07 11.36
CA LEU A 107 -8.29 1.03 10.65
C LEU A 107 -9.20 2.27 10.45
N GLY A 108 -10.35 2.29 11.14
CA GLY A 108 -11.38 3.30 10.94
C GLY A 108 -12.34 2.96 9.80
N SER A 109 -13.05 3.98 9.30
CA SER A 109 -14.12 3.84 8.29
C SER A 109 -13.76 4.38 6.92
N ASN A 110 -12.61 5.05 6.77
CA ASN A 110 -12.21 5.69 5.52
C ASN A 110 -11.41 4.74 4.65
N GLY A 111 -11.85 4.57 3.41
CA GLY A 111 -11.15 3.77 2.42
C GLY A 111 -12.02 2.67 1.81
N VAL A 112 -11.37 1.63 1.28
CA VAL A 112 -12.04 0.52 0.61
C VAL A 112 -12.47 -0.53 1.62
N PHE A 113 -13.75 -0.87 1.65
CA PHE A 113 -14.24 -2.00 2.43
C PHE A 113 -13.57 -3.29 1.95
N VAL A 114 -13.03 -4.08 2.87
CA VAL A 114 -12.40 -5.37 2.58
C VAL A 114 -13.29 -6.52 3.03
N GLY A 115 -13.85 -6.41 4.24
CA GLY A 115 -14.63 -7.48 4.86
C GLY A 115 -14.76 -7.28 6.36
N ALA A 116 -14.67 -8.37 7.13
CA ALA A 116 -14.81 -8.33 8.59
C ALA A 116 -13.51 -8.75 9.29
N ASP A 117 -13.14 -8.01 10.32
CA ASP A 117 -12.12 -8.44 11.27
C ASP A 117 -12.70 -9.58 12.13
N LEU A 118 -12.02 -10.72 12.15
CA LEU A 118 -12.48 -11.94 12.81
C LEU A 118 -12.41 -11.86 14.34
N TYR A 119 -11.62 -10.95 14.90
CA TYR A 119 -11.56 -10.76 16.34
C TYR A 119 -12.65 -9.80 16.84
N SER A 120 -12.79 -8.64 16.23
CA SER A 120 -13.80 -7.66 16.63
C SER A 120 -15.20 -7.94 16.07
N GLY A 121 -15.30 -8.71 14.98
CA GLY A 121 -16.52 -8.84 14.16
C GLY A 121 -16.88 -7.55 13.40
N GLY A 122 -16.06 -6.51 13.51
CA GLY A 122 -16.28 -5.21 12.91
C GLY A 122 -15.91 -5.17 11.43
N SER A 123 -16.39 -4.14 10.74
CA SER A 123 -15.98 -3.83 9.37
C SER A 123 -14.48 -3.51 9.31
N PHE A 124 -13.77 -4.14 8.38
CA PHE A 124 -12.39 -3.83 8.06
C PHE A 124 -12.30 -3.07 6.73
N VAL A 125 -11.68 -1.89 6.79
CA VAL A 125 -11.49 -0.98 5.66
C VAL A 125 -9.99 -0.76 5.47
N PHE A 126 -9.52 -0.75 4.23
CA PHE A 126 -8.10 -0.55 3.92
C PHE A 126 -7.92 0.38 2.74
N ASP A 127 -6.94 1.26 2.85
CA ASP A 127 -6.61 2.25 1.85
C ASP A 127 -5.22 2.84 2.15
N PRO A 128 -4.20 2.56 1.31
CA PRO A 128 -2.84 2.97 1.63
C PRO A 128 -2.66 4.49 1.60
N TRP A 129 -3.41 5.22 0.77
CA TRP A 129 -3.29 6.68 0.72
C TRP A 129 -3.96 7.34 1.92
N GLU A 130 -5.08 6.81 2.37
CA GLU A 130 -5.75 7.29 3.58
C GLU A 130 -4.91 6.99 4.83
N LEU A 131 -4.36 5.78 4.93
CA LEU A 131 -3.44 5.42 6.02
C LEU A 131 -2.18 6.29 6.01
N TYR A 132 -1.64 6.60 4.83
CA TYR A 132 -0.51 7.51 4.69
C TYR A 132 -0.88 8.94 5.11
N ARG A 133 -2.04 9.44 4.67
CA ARG A 133 -2.56 10.77 5.03
C ARG A 133 -2.79 10.93 6.54
N GLN A 134 -3.21 9.85 7.21
CA GLN A 134 -3.39 9.81 8.67
C GLN A 134 -2.07 9.63 9.45
N GLY A 135 -0.94 9.39 8.76
CA GLY A 135 0.36 9.14 9.39
C GLY A 135 0.49 7.74 10.03
N VAL A 136 -0.40 6.81 9.67
CA VAL A 136 -0.34 5.41 10.14
C VAL A 136 0.84 4.69 9.49
N ILE A 137 1.02 4.91 8.19
CA ILE A 137 2.14 4.37 7.39
C ILE A 137 2.95 5.49 6.74
N THR A 138 4.23 5.23 6.46
CA THR A 138 5.15 6.17 5.77
C THR A 138 5.50 5.75 4.35
N ALA A 139 5.11 4.55 3.95
CA ALA A 139 5.24 4.01 2.60
C ALA A 139 3.93 3.32 2.18
N PRO A 140 3.33 3.68 1.02
CA PRO A 140 2.03 3.17 0.61
C PRO A 140 2.10 1.78 -0.04
N ASN A 141 3.27 1.17 -0.14
CA ASN A 141 3.47 -0.06 -0.88
C ASN A 141 2.95 -1.29 -0.10
N VAL A 142 2.41 -2.26 -0.82
CA VAL A 142 1.71 -3.42 -0.29
C VAL A 142 2.34 -4.72 -0.80
N ILE A 143 2.45 -5.70 0.08
CA ILE A 143 2.86 -7.06 -0.27
C ILE A 143 1.74 -8.02 0.08
N VAL A 144 1.41 -8.92 -0.84
CA VAL A 144 0.41 -9.98 -0.66
C VAL A 144 1.07 -11.33 -0.90
N ALA A 145 1.08 -12.22 0.09
CA ALA A 145 1.75 -13.52 0.00
C ALA A 145 0.85 -14.69 0.44
N GLY A 146 1.06 -15.87 -0.14
CA GLY A 146 0.42 -17.13 0.27
C GLY A 146 0.06 -18.09 -0.85
N ILE A 147 -0.40 -19.28 -0.48
CA ILE A 147 -0.55 -20.40 -1.41
C ILE A 147 -1.59 -20.14 -2.51
N VAL A 148 -1.53 -20.90 -3.60
CA VAL A 148 -2.56 -20.88 -4.65
C VAL A 148 -3.93 -21.21 -4.05
N GLY A 149 -4.98 -20.55 -4.53
CA GLY A 149 -6.36 -20.79 -4.06
C GLY A 149 -6.70 -20.20 -2.68
N SER A 150 -5.80 -19.46 -2.02
CA SER A 150 -6.10 -18.85 -0.71
C SER A 150 -6.97 -17.59 -0.78
N GLY A 151 -7.15 -17.00 -1.97
CA GLY A 151 -7.96 -15.78 -2.18
C GLY A 151 -7.17 -14.48 -2.40
N LYS A 152 -5.83 -14.54 -2.54
CA LYS A 152 -4.97 -13.36 -2.78
C LYS A 152 -5.34 -12.56 -4.02
N SER A 153 -5.48 -13.24 -5.17
CA SER A 153 -5.80 -12.59 -6.46
C SER A 153 -7.19 -11.93 -6.37
N SER A 154 -8.17 -12.61 -5.77
CA SER A 154 -9.51 -12.07 -5.52
C SER A 154 -9.50 -10.86 -4.59
N LEU A 155 -8.68 -10.87 -3.53
CA LEU A 155 -8.50 -9.70 -2.67
C LEU A 155 -7.87 -8.54 -3.44
N ALA A 156 -6.79 -8.77 -4.19
CA ALA A 156 -6.14 -7.71 -4.96
C ALA A 156 -7.13 -7.07 -5.95
N LYS A 157 -7.86 -7.91 -6.71
CA LYS A 157 -8.96 -7.51 -7.60
C LYS A 157 -9.99 -6.65 -6.87
N ALA A 158 -10.50 -7.12 -5.73
CA ALA A 158 -11.45 -6.35 -4.92
C ALA A 158 -10.89 -4.99 -4.47
N LEU A 159 -9.65 -4.96 -3.96
CA LEU A 159 -9.02 -3.72 -3.48
C LEU A 159 -8.89 -2.68 -4.59
N TYR A 160 -8.35 -3.06 -5.74
CA TYR A 160 -8.11 -2.10 -6.81
C TYR A 160 -9.39 -1.73 -7.57
N VAL A 161 -10.35 -2.65 -7.75
CA VAL A 161 -11.64 -2.33 -8.40
C VAL A 161 -12.48 -1.41 -7.52
N ARG A 162 -12.60 -1.72 -6.21
CA ARG A 162 -13.32 -0.88 -5.26
C ARG A 162 -12.61 0.46 -5.00
N SER A 163 -11.35 0.59 -5.38
CA SER A 163 -10.61 1.87 -5.35
C SER A 163 -11.03 2.82 -6.49
N LEU A 164 -11.58 2.31 -7.60
CA LEU A 164 -11.92 3.13 -8.78
C LEU A 164 -12.94 4.24 -8.48
N PRO A 165 -14.04 4.00 -7.74
CA PRO A 165 -15.00 5.05 -7.36
C PRO A 165 -14.41 6.15 -6.47
N PHE A 166 -13.29 5.87 -5.78
CA PHE A 166 -12.53 6.87 -5.00
C PHE A 166 -11.61 7.72 -5.89
N GLY A 167 -11.72 7.61 -7.22
CA GLY A 167 -10.91 8.36 -8.18
C GLY A 167 -9.52 7.79 -8.41
N ARG A 168 -9.25 6.55 -7.97
CA ARG A 168 -7.96 5.88 -8.20
C ARG A 168 -7.94 5.20 -9.54
N ARG A 169 -6.76 5.17 -10.15
CA ARG A 169 -6.51 4.40 -11.37
C ARG A 169 -5.73 3.14 -11.06
N VAL A 170 -5.82 2.15 -11.94
CA VAL A 170 -5.17 0.85 -11.76
C VAL A 170 -4.36 0.49 -13.00
N TYR A 171 -3.09 0.17 -12.79
CA TYR A 171 -2.18 -0.24 -13.85
C TYR A 171 -1.61 -1.61 -13.51
N ILE A 172 -1.76 -2.56 -14.41
CA ILE A 172 -1.17 -3.90 -14.28
C ILE A 172 0.06 -3.94 -15.18
N ALA A 173 1.23 -3.94 -14.55
CA ALA A 173 2.50 -3.80 -15.25
C ALA A 173 2.89 -5.05 -16.07
N GLY A 174 2.28 -6.19 -15.75
CA GLY A 174 2.35 -7.43 -16.53
C GLY A 174 1.34 -8.44 -15.98
N ASP A 175 0.48 -8.96 -16.85
CA ASP A 175 -0.56 -9.94 -16.54
C ASP A 175 -0.26 -11.24 -17.31
N PRO A 176 0.63 -12.12 -16.79
CA PRO A 176 1.02 -13.35 -17.47
C PRO A 176 -0.11 -14.38 -17.59
N LYS A 177 -1.21 -14.21 -16.84
CA LYS A 177 -2.35 -15.15 -16.85
C LYS A 177 -3.60 -14.58 -17.53
N GLY A 178 -3.60 -13.31 -17.91
CA GLY A 178 -4.75 -12.61 -18.49
C GLY A 178 -5.90 -12.40 -17.49
N GLU A 179 -5.67 -12.66 -16.20
CA GLU A 179 -6.72 -12.63 -15.17
C GLU A 179 -7.15 -11.22 -14.80
N HIS A 180 -6.23 -10.25 -14.89
CA HIS A 180 -6.51 -8.85 -14.60
C HIS A 180 -7.08 -8.14 -15.83
N SER A 181 -6.75 -8.65 -17.02
CA SER A 181 -7.17 -8.11 -18.30
C SER A 181 -8.68 -8.21 -18.51
N ALA A 182 -9.29 -9.35 -18.12
CA ALA A 182 -10.74 -9.49 -18.10
C ALA A 182 -11.42 -8.49 -17.14
N VAL A 183 -10.80 -8.22 -15.99
CA VAL A 183 -11.30 -7.23 -15.03
C VAL A 183 -11.18 -5.81 -15.59
N ALA A 184 -10.06 -5.49 -16.24
CA ALA A 184 -9.83 -4.18 -16.86
C ALA A 184 -10.92 -3.84 -17.87
N GLU A 185 -11.29 -4.77 -18.74
CA GLU A 185 -12.36 -4.57 -19.73
C GLU A 185 -13.72 -4.43 -19.06
N ALA A 186 -14.01 -5.24 -18.04
CA ALA A 186 -15.29 -5.20 -17.32
C ALA A 186 -15.54 -3.86 -16.59
N VAL A 187 -14.49 -3.17 -16.15
CA VAL A 187 -14.60 -1.85 -15.48
C VAL A 187 -14.51 -0.66 -16.44
N GLY A 188 -14.57 -0.91 -17.76
CA GLY A 188 -14.44 0.14 -18.79
C GLY A 188 -13.01 0.66 -18.98
N GLY A 189 -12.03 -0.13 -18.57
CA GLY A 189 -10.61 0.08 -18.84
C GLY A 189 -10.17 -0.61 -20.14
N ARG A 190 -8.86 -0.84 -20.27
CA ARG A 190 -8.25 -1.40 -21.48
C ARG A 190 -7.24 -2.50 -21.18
N ALA A 191 -7.34 -3.62 -21.90
CA ALA A 191 -6.31 -4.66 -21.92
C ALA A 191 -5.49 -4.56 -23.22
N ILE A 192 -4.21 -4.26 -23.11
CA ILE A 192 -3.26 -4.27 -24.22
C ILE A 192 -2.68 -5.68 -24.30
N ARG A 193 -3.08 -6.42 -25.32
CA ARG A 193 -2.70 -7.83 -25.51
C ARG A 193 -1.43 -7.95 -26.34
N LEU A 194 -0.36 -8.42 -25.71
CA LEU A 194 0.93 -8.65 -26.34
C LEU A 194 1.07 -10.15 -26.63
N GLY A 195 1.50 -10.47 -27.85
CA GLY A 195 1.60 -11.84 -28.33
C GLY A 195 2.09 -11.88 -29.77
N HIS A 196 2.72 -12.98 -30.18
CA HIS A 196 3.20 -13.15 -31.54
C HIS A 196 2.03 -13.05 -32.53
N GLY A 197 2.19 -12.22 -33.56
CA GLY A 197 1.15 -12.00 -34.58
C GLY A 197 0.00 -11.08 -34.14
N LEU A 198 0.00 -10.56 -32.91
CA LEU A 198 -0.95 -9.54 -32.47
C LEU A 198 -0.52 -8.14 -32.97
N PRO A 199 -1.47 -7.21 -33.17
CA PRO A 199 -1.17 -5.87 -33.69
C PRO A 199 -0.51 -4.94 -32.66
N ALA A 200 -0.64 -5.23 -31.38
CA ALA A 200 -0.10 -4.39 -30.32
C ALA A 200 1.42 -4.59 -30.19
N ARG A 201 2.14 -3.47 -30.22
CA ARG A 201 3.58 -3.37 -29.98
C ARG A 201 3.83 -2.24 -29.02
N LEU A 202 4.80 -2.43 -28.13
CA LEU A 202 5.24 -1.39 -27.20
C LEU A 202 6.71 -1.13 -27.43
N ASN A 203 7.11 0.14 -27.46
CA ASN A 203 8.51 0.50 -27.45
C ASN A 203 8.94 0.79 -26.00
N PRO A 204 9.74 -0.09 -25.37
CA PRO A 204 10.16 0.12 -23.98
C PRO A 204 11.15 1.28 -23.84
N LEU A 205 11.69 1.81 -24.96
CA LEU A 205 12.51 3.02 -25.01
C LEU A 205 11.69 4.30 -25.25
N ASP A 206 10.36 4.25 -25.31
CA ASP A 206 9.55 5.46 -25.44
C ASP A 206 9.86 6.44 -24.32
N GLU A 207 9.81 7.75 -24.63
CA GLU A 207 10.01 8.78 -23.62
C GLU A 207 8.87 8.84 -22.60
N GLY A 208 7.67 8.43 -23.00
CA GLY A 208 6.48 8.43 -22.13
C GLY A 208 5.93 9.83 -21.94
N TYR A 209 5.27 10.05 -20.80
CA TYR A 209 4.69 11.35 -20.50
C TYR A 209 5.72 12.27 -19.87
N ARG A 210 5.93 13.46 -20.46
CA ARG A 210 6.78 14.50 -19.91
C ARG A 210 6.01 15.38 -18.91
N PRO A 211 6.42 15.45 -17.63
CA PRO A 211 5.87 16.39 -16.67
C PRO A 211 6.08 17.85 -17.10
N SER A 212 5.06 18.69 -16.91
CA SER A 212 5.07 20.10 -17.32
C SER A 212 6.07 20.97 -16.57
N ASN A 213 6.54 20.51 -15.40
CA ASN A 213 7.49 21.20 -14.53
C ASN A 213 8.96 20.90 -14.85
N LEU A 214 9.26 19.98 -15.78
CA LEU A 214 10.64 19.66 -16.17
C LEU A 214 11.03 20.41 -17.43
N SER A 215 12.23 20.98 -17.47
CA SER A 215 12.81 21.55 -18.69
C SER A 215 13.15 20.47 -19.73
N ASP A 216 13.35 20.87 -21.00
CA ASP A 216 13.70 19.93 -22.08
C ASP A 216 15.00 19.19 -21.76
N ALA A 217 15.97 19.90 -21.17
CA ALA A 217 17.26 19.35 -20.78
C ALA A 217 17.16 18.35 -19.63
N GLU A 218 16.39 18.67 -18.57
CA GLU A 218 16.17 17.76 -17.45
C GLU A 218 15.43 16.50 -17.90
N TRP A 219 14.40 16.66 -18.74
CA TRP A 219 13.66 15.54 -19.31
C TRP A 219 14.56 14.64 -20.15
N ALA A 220 15.39 15.21 -21.02
CA ALA A 220 16.34 14.45 -21.82
C ALA A 220 17.32 13.65 -20.94
N VAL A 221 17.81 14.22 -19.84
CA VAL A 221 18.66 13.52 -18.87
C VAL A 221 17.91 12.35 -18.20
N THR A 222 16.67 12.57 -17.75
CA THR A 222 15.85 11.53 -17.12
C THR A 222 15.56 10.38 -18.10
N VAL A 223 15.13 10.69 -19.32
CA VAL A 223 14.82 9.69 -20.36
C VAL A 223 16.08 8.91 -20.75
N THR A 224 17.22 9.60 -20.91
CA THR A 224 18.50 8.95 -21.23
C THR A 224 18.93 7.99 -20.12
N ALA A 225 18.85 8.41 -18.86
CA ALA A 225 19.18 7.56 -17.72
C ALA A 225 18.27 6.32 -17.64
N ARG A 226 16.96 6.48 -17.88
CA ARG A 226 16.00 5.37 -17.90
C ARG A 226 16.28 4.38 -19.03
N ARG A 227 16.50 4.88 -20.25
CA ARG A 227 16.83 4.06 -21.42
C ARG A 227 18.12 3.27 -21.19
N ARG A 228 19.17 3.92 -20.67
CA ARG A 228 20.44 3.26 -20.33
C ARG A 228 20.26 2.17 -19.28
N ALA A 229 19.54 2.46 -18.20
CA ALA A 229 19.27 1.49 -17.13
C ALA A 229 18.46 0.29 -17.65
N LEU A 230 17.44 0.52 -18.49
CA LEU A 230 16.66 -0.54 -19.11
C LEU A 230 17.53 -1.42 -20.01
N VAL A 231 18.20 -0.85 -21.02
CA VAL A 231 19.03 -1.62 -21.97
C VAL A 231 20.13 -2.38 -21.26
N GLY A 232 20.80 -1.75 -20.29
CA GLY A 232 21.80 -2.43 -19.46
C GLY A 232 21.21 -3.61 -18.69
N SER A 233 20.04 -3.44 -18.06
CA SER A 233 19.39 -4.52 -17.32
C SER A 233 18.91 -5.66 -18.21
N LEU A 234 18.43 -5.36 -19.42
CA LEU A 234 18.08 -6.36 -20.42
C LEU A 234 19.31 -7.12 -20.90
N ALA A 235 20.40 -6.42 -21.18
CA ALA A 235 21.67 -6.99 -21.61
C ALA A 235 22.27 -7.94 -20.54
N GLU A 236 22.34 -7.51 -19.28
CA GLU A 236 22.79 -8.38 -18.18
C GLU A 236 21.93 -9.63 -18.03
N THR A 237 20.61 -9.49 -18.24
CA THR A 237 19.66 -10.60 -18.10
C THR A 237 19.81 -11.62 -19.23
N VAL A 238 19.95 -11.18 -20.48
CA VAL A 238 20.07 -12.10 -21.64
C VAL A 238 21.46 -12.71 -21.80
N VAL A 239 22.50 -12.03 -21.30
CA VAL A 239 23.87 -12.53 -21.29
C VAL A 239 24.16 -13.33 -20.01
N GLU A 240 23.26 -13.29 -19.03
CA GLU A 240 23.33 -14.01 -17.75
C GLU A 240 24.58 -13.69 -16.90
N ARG A 241 25.08 -12.44 -16.99
CA ARG A 241 26.18 -11.92 -16.16
C ARG A 241 26.18 -10.38 -16.09
N PRO A 242 26.87 -9.79 -15.10
CA PRO A 242 27.11 -8.35 -15.10
C PRO A 242 27.84 -7.89 -16.38
N LEU A 243 27.55 -6.66 -16.81
CA LEU A 243 28.25 -6.04 -17.92
C LEU A 243 29.66 -5.59 -17.50
N SER A 244 30.59 -5.68 -18.45
CA SER A 244 31.91 -5.06 -18.33
C SER A 244 31.84 -3.55 -18.55
N PRO A 245 32.84 -2.77 -18.09
CA PRO A 245 32.91 -1.33 -18.36
C PRO A 245 32.91 -0.99 -19.86
N LEU A 246 33.50 -1.85 -20.69
CA LEU A 246 33.53 -1.69 -22.13
C LEU A 246 32.13 -1.89 -22.72
N GLU A 247 31.41 -2.93 -22.32
CA GLU A 247 30.03 -3.15 -22.75
C GLU A 247 29.08 -2.02 -22.32
N HIS A 248 29.27 -1.47 -21.12
CA HIS A 248 28.54 -0.26 -20.70
C HIS A 248 28.82 0.93 -21.62
N THR A 249 30.07 1.12 -22.03
CA THR A 249 30.48 2.18 -22.96
C THR A 249 29.86 1.97 -24.35
N VAL A 250 29.84 0.73 -24.84
CA VAL A 250 29.23 0.39 -26.13
C VAL A 250 27.72 0.65 -26.11
N ILE A 251 27.01 0.20 -25.07
CA ILE A 251 25.56 0.47 -24.93
C ILE A 251 25.30 1.97 -24.88
N ASP A 252 26.12 2.74 -24.16
CA ASP A 252 25.96 4.19 -24.05
C ASP A 252 26.18 4.92 -25.38
N ALA A 253 27.24 4.54 -26.10
CA ALA A 253 27.54 5.08 -27.43
C ALA A 253 26.43 4.74 -28.43
N ALA A 254 25.98 3.47 -28.44
CA ALA A 254 24.91 3.00 -29.31
C ALA A 254 23.57 3.69 -29.02
N LEU A 255 23.22 3.85 -27.74
CA LEU A 255 22.00 4.55 -27.34
C LEU A 255 22.06 6.03 -27.71
N THR A 256 23.20 6.68 -27.49
CA THR A 256 23.42 8.09 -27.87
C THR A 256 23.27 8.28 -29.37
N GLN A 257 23.81 7.35 -30.16
CA GLN A 257 23.70 7.39 -31.62
C GLN A 257 22.26 7.15 -32.08
N ALA A 258 21.57 6.16 -31.52
CA ALA A 258 20.16 5.88 -31.84
C ALA A 258 19.24 7.08 -31.58
N VAL A 259 19.48 7.81 -30.48
CA VAL A 259 18.72 9.03 -30.13
C VAL A 259 19.04 10.20 -31.06
N ARG A 260 20.28 10.28 -31.58
CA ARG A 260 20.66 11.32 -32.56
C ARG A 260 20.07 11.07 -33.92
N ASP A 261 20.07 9.81 -34.36
CA ASP A 261 19.67 9.41 -35.71
C ASP A 261 18.15 9.27 -35.84
N HIS A 262 17.44 9.05 -34.72
CA HIS A 262 16.00 8.79 -34.72
C HIS A 262 15.24 9.57 -33.64
N THR A 263 14.08 10.11 -34.02
CA THR A 263 13.16 10.78 -33.09
C THR A 263 12.53 9.82 -32.08
N VAL A 264 12.24 8.58 -32.51
CA VAL A 264 11.71 7.50 -31.67
C VAL A 264 12.69 6.33 -31.71
N PRO A 265 13.69 6.28 -30.81
CA PRO A 265 14.66 5.19 -30.78
C PRO A 265 13.98 3.89 -30.34
N THR A 266 14.29 2.79 -31.01
CA THR A 266 13.78 1.44 -30.70
C THR A 266 14.92 0.50 -30.34
N LEU A 267 14.61 -0.64 -29.69
CA LEU A 267 15.61 -1.64 -29.34
C LEU A 267 16.44 -2.14 -30.55
N PRO A 268 15.84 -2.45 -31.73
CA PRO A 268 16.63 -2.85 -32.90
C PRO A 268 17.66 -1.82 -33.32
N MET A 269 17.30 -0.52 -33.32
CA MET A 269 18.24 0.55 -33.68
C MET A 269 19.44 0.58 -32.73
N VAL A 270 19.21 0.42 -31.43
CA VAL A 270 20.30 0.32 -30.44
C VAL A 270 21.14 -0.93 -30.69
N VAL A 271 20.52 -2.07 -30.95
CA VAL A 271 21.25 -3.33 -31.26
C VAL A 271 22.09 -3.21 -32.53
N ASP A 272 21.57 -2.56 -33.56
CA ASP A 272 22.30 -2.32 -34.81
C ASP A 272 23.52 -1.44 -34.56
N HIS A 273 23.40 -0.37 -33.76
CA HIS A 273 24.55 0.46 -33.38
C HIS A 273 25.54 -0.24 -32.43
N ILE A 274 25.11 -1.24 -31.65
CA ILE A 274 26.03 -2.08 -30.87
C ILE A 274 26.85 -3.00 -31.79
N LEU A 275 26.19 -3.63 -32.78
CA LEU A 275 26.83 -4.58 -33.68
C LEU A 275 27.62 -3.92 -34.82
N ALA A 276 27.22 -2.70 -35.22
CA ALA A 276 27.85 -1.91 -36.27
C ALA A 276 27.91 -0.42 -35.85
N PRO A 277 28.81 -0.05 -34.92
CA PRO A 277 28.98 1.34 -34.48
C PRO A 277 29.41 2.25 -35.64
N SER A 278 28.80 3.43 -35.75
CA SER A 278 29.05 4.37 -36.85
C SER A 278 30.43 5.02 -36.81
N HIS A 279 31.07 5.08 -35.64
CA HIS A 279 32.40 5.67 -35.45
C HIS A 279 33.28 4.73 -34.62
N ASP A 280 33.91 3.76 -35.29
CA ASP A 280 34.80 2.77 -34.68
C ASP A 280 35.98 2.46 -35.61
N PRO A 281 36.95 3.39 -35.76
CA PRO A 281 38.02 3.28 -36.74
C PRO A 281 38.92 2.04 -36.52
N ASP A 282 39.01 1.58 -35.27
CA ASP A 282 39.84 0.44 -34.88
C ASP A 282 39.03 -0.86 -34.67
N GLY A 283 37.71 -0.83 -34.88
CA GLY A 283 36.82 -1.99 -34.73
C GLY A 283 36.59 -2.48 -33.29
N ARG A 284 37.08 -1.74 -32.29
CA ARG A 284 37.09 -2.16 -30.88
C ARG A 284 35.71 -2.07 -30.25
N LEU A 285 34.92 -1.04 -30.57
CA LEU A 285 33.57 -0.91 -30.03
C LEU A 285 32.67 -2.05 -30.52
N ALA A 286 32.80 -2.44 -31.79
CA ALA A 286 32.06 -3.56 -32.36
C ALA A 286 32.49 -4.89 -31.73
N GLU A 287 33.79 -5.07 -31.49
CA GLU A 287 34.34 -6.25 -30.81
C GLU A 287 33.83 -6.36 -29.36
N ASP A 288 33.95 -5.28 -28.59
CA ASP A 288 33.51 -5.20 -27.19
C ASP A 288 31.98 -5.38 -27.04
N GLY A 289 31.21 -4.92 -28.04
CA GLY A 289 29.75 -5.01 -28.07
C GLY A 289 29.18 -6.33 -28.53
N ARG A 290 29.98 -7.18 -29.20
CA ARG A 290 29.48 -8.30 -30.00
C ARG A 290 28.57 -9.27 -29.23
N LEU A 291 29.00 -9.66 -28.02
CA LEU A 291 28.25 -10.62 -27.19
C LEU A 291 26.90 -10.02 -26.75
N VAL A 292 26.92 -8.79 -26.25
CA VAL A 292 25.71 -8.07 -25.81
C VAL A 292 24.78 -7.81 -26.99
N GLY A 293 25.32 -7.38 -28.13
CA GLY A 293 24.56 -7.14 -29.35
C GLY A 293 23.82 -8.40 -29.79
N HIS A 294 24.48 -9.56 -29.81
CA HIS A 294 23.82 -10.83 -30.14
C HIS A 294 22.82 -11.30 -29.06
N GLY A 295 23.12 -11.07 -27.78
CA GLY A 295 22.19 -11.36 -26.69
C GLY A 295 20.89 -10.56 -26.82
N LEU A 296 21.01 -9.24 -27.00
CA LEU A 296 19.87 -8.35 -27.21
C LEU A 296 19.17 -8.61 -28.56
N ARG A 297 19.89 -9.05 -29.59
CA ARG A 297 19.30 -9.42 -30.89
C ARG A 297 18.25 -10.53 -30.77
N ARG A 298 18.38 -11.43 -29.79
CA ARG A 298 17.35 -12.45 -29.51
C ARG A 298 16.00 -11.84 -29.10
N LEU A 299 16.01 -10.66 -28.48
CA LEU A 299 14.80 -9.96 -28.06
C LEU A 299 14.08 -9.27 -29.21
N VAL A 300 14.80 -8.89 -30.28
CA VAL A 300 14.26 -8.08 -31.37
C VAL A 300 14.04 -8.86 -32.66
N ALA A 301 14.89 -9.84 -32.95
CA ALA A 301 14.84 -10.64 -34.18
C ALA A 301 14.75 -12.15 -33.90
N GLY A 302 14.58 -12.53 -32.63
CA GLY A 302 14.46 -13.93 -32.19
C GLY A 302 13.14 -14.17 -31.46
N ASP A 303 13.24 -14.71 -30.25
CA ASP A 303 12.13 -15.25 -29.47
C ASP A 303 11.01 -14.22 -29.19
N LEU A 304 11.34 -12.93 -29.02
CA LEU A 304 10.37 -11.85 -28.75
C LEU A 304 10.12 -10.90 -29.94
N ALA A 305 10.49 -11.34 -31.16
CA ALA A 305 10.26 -10.56 -32.37
C ALA A 305 8.77 -10.19 -32.54
N GLY A 306 8.52 -8.97 -32.98
CA GLY A 306 7.18 -8.41 -33.17
C GLY A 306 6.52 -7.82 -31.92
N LEU A 307 7.16 -7.83 -30.75
CA LEU A 307 6.60 -7.30 -29.50
C LEU A 307 7.18 -5.94 -29.10
N PHE A 308 8.52 -5.81 -29.16
CA PHE A 308 9.28 -4.63 -28.69
C PHE A 308 10.27 -4.08 -29.73
N ASP A 309 10.12 -4.51 -30.97
CA ASP A 309 11.04 -4.27 -32.08
C ASP A 309 10.60 -3.11 -32.99
N GLY A 310 9.66 -2.29 -32.55
CA GLY A 310 9.18 -1.14 -33.32
C GLY A 310 8.57 -0.05 -32.44
N PRO A 311 8.15 1.08 -33.04
CA PRO A 311 7.41 2.12 -32.33
C PRO A 311 6.14 1.54 -31.69
N SER A 312 5.74 2.10 -30.54
CA SER A 312 4.48 1.73 -29.89
C SER A 312 3.31 1.94 -30.84
N THR A 313 2.47 0.92 -31.00
CA THR A 313 1.18 1.06 -31.70
C THR A 313 0.07 1.53 -30.76
N GLU A 314 0.36 1.55 -29.45
CA GLU A 314 -0.55 1.98 -28.41
C GLU A 314 -0.08 3.26 -27.73
N SER A 315 -1.02 4.15 -27.45
CA SER A 315 -0.81 5.33 -26.61
C SER A 315 -1.38 5.10 -25.22
N PHE A 316 -0.62 5.42 -24.19
CA PHE A 316 -1.11 5.37 -22.82
C PHE A 316 -2.18 6.44 -22.58
N ASP A 317 -3.38 6.03 -22.18
CA ASP A 317 -4.49 6.92 -21.85
C ASP A 317 -4.69 7.00 -20.32
N PRO A 318 -4.23 8.06 -19.66
CA PRO A 318 -4.36 8.22 -18.21
C PRO A 318 -5.81 8.45 -17.74
N SER A 319 -6.75 8.69 -18.66
CA SER A 319 -8.17 8.90 -18.34
C SER A 319 -8.92 7.60 -18.07
N LEU A 320 -8.39 6.46 -18.53
CA LEU A 320 -9.00 5.16 -18.32
C LEU A 320 -8.93 4.74 -16.85
N PRO A 321 -9.99 4.08 -16.30
CA PRO A 321 -9.99 3.61 -14.93
C PRO A 321 -8.92 2.55 -14.66
N MET A 322 -8.65 1.69 -15.65
CA MET A 322 -7.72 0.59 -15.52
C MET A 322 -7.03 0.29 -16.84
N ILE A 323 -5.72 0.02 -16.82
CA ILE A 323 -4.98 -0.51 -17.99
C ILE A 323 -4.21 -1.75 -17.57
N SER A 324 -4.34 -2.82 -18.34
CA SER A 324 -3.60 -4.08 -18.15
C SER A 324 -2.72 -4.38 -19.35
N LEU A 325 -1.47 -4.80 -19.10
CA LEU A 325 -0.58 -5.36 -20.11
C LEU A 325 -0.69 -6.89 -20.08
N ASP A 326 -1.50 -7.45 -20.97
CA ASP A 326 -1.78 -8.88 -21.05
C ASP A 326 -0.64 -9.60 -21.78
N LEU A 327 0.02 -10.52 -21.06
CA LEU A 327 1.15 -11.31 -21.54
C LEU A 327 0.78 -12.79 -21.71
N SER A 328 -0.49 -13.15 -21.53
CA SER A 328 -0.97 -14.53 -21.48
C SER A 328 -0.80 -15.32 -22.79
N GLN A 329 -0.64 -14.61 -23.90
CA GLN A 329 -0.44 -15.21 -25.22
C GLN A 329 1.03 -15.51 -25.53
N VAL A 330 1.97 -15.05 -24.68
CA VAL A 330 3.40 -15.28 -24.86
C VAL A 330 3.82 -16.44 -23.97
N THR A 331 4.04 -17.60 -24.58
CA THR A 331 4.47 -18.80 -23.86
C THR A 331 5.95 -19.01 -24.06
N GLU A 332 6.77 -18.49 -23.14
CA GLU A 332 8.22 -18.46 -23.29
C GLU A 332 8.95 -18.95 -22.02
N SER A 333 10.27 -19.08 -22.10
CA SER A 333 11.11 -19.39 -20.93
C SER A 333 10.93 -18.35 -19.81
N ASN A 334 11.22 -18.74 -18.55
CA ASN A 334 11.13 -17.81 -17.42
C ASN A 334 11.93 -16.52 -17.63
N THR A 335 13.14 -16.62 -18.18
CA THR A 335 14.00 -15.46 -18.49
C THR A 335 13.33 -14.52 -19.50
N LEU A 336 12.72 -15.05 -20.56
CA LEU A 336 12.04 -14.26 -21.58
C LEU A 336 10.75 -13.62 -21.05
N ILE A 337 9.99 -14.31 -20.20
CA ILE A 337 8.84 -13.72 -19.50
C ILE A 337 9.29 -12.56 -18.60
N SER A 338 10.41 -12.72 -17.88
CA SER A 338 10.97 -11.63 -17.05
C SER A 338 11.39 -10.42 -17.88
N VAL A 339 12.00 -10.65 -19.05
CA VAL A 339 12.33 -9.57 -20.01
C VAL A 339 11.07 -8.91 -20.56
N LEU A 340 10.08 -9.69 -20.98
CA LEU A 340 8.78 -9.22 -21.47
C LEU A 340 8.06 -8.35 -20.41
N MET A 341 8.00 -8.81 -19.17
CA MET A 341 7.46 -8.05 -18.04
C MET A 341 8.26 -6.77 -17.78
N THR A 342 9.59 -6.81 -17.93
CA THR A 342 10.44 -5.62 -17.75
C THR A 342 10.19 -4.59 -18.84
N CYS A 343 10.12 -4.99 -20.10
CA CYS A 343 9.84 -4.08 -21.22
C CYS A 343 8.44 -3.47 -21.10
N SER A 344 7.44 -4.31 -20.77
CA SER A 344 6.04 -3.90 -20.57
C SER A 344 5.90 -2.91 -19.41
N SER A 345 6.49 -3.24 -18.25
CA SER A 345 6.51 -2.33 -17.09
C SER A 345 7.29 -1.06 -17.39
N ALA A 346 8.40 -1.10 -18.13
CA ALA A 346 9.16 0.10 -18.48
C ALA A 346 8.35 1.10 -19.32
N TRP A 347 7.59 0.61 -20.30
CA TRP A 347 6.69 1.45 -21.09
C TRP A 347 5.58 2.06 -20.21
N MET A 348 4.96 1.27 -19.35
CA MET A 348 3.93 1.73 -18.40
C MET A 348 4.48 2.78 -17.44
N GLU A 349 5.59 2.47 -16.76
CA GLU A 349 6.25 3.34 -15.78
C GLU A 349 6.66 4.67 -16.41
N ALA A 350 7.10 4.68 -17.67
CA ALA A 350 7.43 5.90 -18.41
C ALA A 350 6.23 6.84 -18.57
N ALA A 351 5.02 6.30 -18.66
CA ALA A 351 3.79 7.08 -18.73
C ALA A 351 3.27 7.55 -17.35
N LEU A 352 3.79 6.97 -16.26
CA LEU A 352 3.36 7.25 -14.88
C LEU A 352 4.23 8.27 -14.14
N LEU A 353 5.20 8.90 -14.82
CA LEU A 353 6.15 9.84 -14.22
C LEU A 353 5.58 11.23 -13.92
N ASP A 354 4.26 11.42 -14.05
CA ASP A 354 3.60 12.67 -13.67
C ASP A 354 3.25 12.68 -12.17
N PRO A 355 3.85 13.55 -11.34
CA PRO A 355 3.45 13.73 -9.95
C PRO A 355 2.01 14.25 -9.80
N ALA A 356 1.47 14.91 -10.83
CA ALA A 356 0.14 15.51 -10.80
C ALA A 356 -0.99 14.57 -11.21
N GLY A 357 -0.71 13.42 -11.83
CA GLY A 357 -1.80 12.58 -12.37
C GLY A 357 -2.45 11.62 -11.37
N GLY A 358 -2.38 11.94 -10.07
CA GLY A 358 -3.26 11.38 -9.04
C GLY A 358 -2.80 10.07 -8.38
N GLN A 359 -3.71 9.48 -7.61
CA GLN A 359 -3.49 8.26 -6.84
C GLN A 359 -3.70 7.01 -7.70
N ARG A 360 -2.69 6.14 -7.78
CA ARG A 360 -2.66 5.04 -8.75
C ARG A 360 -2.12 3.76 -8.14
N TRP A 361 -2.82 2.66 -8.35
CA TRP A 361 -2.27 1.33 -8.11
C TRP A 361 -1.37 0.91 -9.26
N VAL A 362 -0.19 0.38 -8.95
CA VAL A 362 0.62 -0.38 -9.91
C VAL A 362 0.77 -1.79 -9.37
N ILE A 363 0.18 -2.76 -10.07
CA ILE A 363 0.13 -4.15 -9.64
C ILE A 363 1.17 -4.95 -10.41
N TYR A 364 1.99 -5.67 -9.67
CA TYR A 364 2.97 -6.61 -10.18
C TYR A 364 2.58 -8.01 -9.70
N ASP A 365 1.89 -8.75 -10.57
CA ASP A 365 1.62 -10.18 -10.36
C ASP A 365 2.83 -11.00 -10.78
N GLU A 366 3.08 -12.12 -10.10
CA GLU A 366 4.23 -13.01 -10.35
C GLU A 366 5.59 -12.30 -10.34
N ALA A 367 5.73 -11.24 -9.55
CA ALA A 367 6.92 -10.38 -9.54
C ALA A 367 8.21 -11.09 -9.13
N TRP A 368 8.12 -12.26 -8.48
CA TRP A 368 9.27 -13.10 -8.17
C TRP A 368 10.10 -13.46 -9.41
N ARG A 369 9.47 -13.54 -10.60
CA ARG A 369 10.16 -13.77 -11.89
C ARG A 369 11.20 -12.69 -12.18
N LEU A 370 10.83 -11.42 -11.94
CA LEU A 370 11.74 -10.28 -12.07
C LEU A 370 12.82 -10.32 -10.98
N MET A 371 12.47 -10.75 -9.78
CA MET A 371 13.39 -10.77 -8.64
C MET A 371 14.53 -11.78 -8.83
N SER A 372 14.31 -12.87 -9.56
CA SER A 372 15.35 -13.86 -9.89
C SER A 372 16.50 -13.29 -10.73
N HIS A 373 16.34 -12.11 -11.33
CA HIS A 373 17.39 -11.46 -12.13
C HIS A 373 17.92 -10.21 -11.42
N PRO A 374 19.20 -10.18 -11.03
CA PRO A 374 19.78 -9.08 -10.28
C PRO A 374 19.58 -7.68 -10.85
N ALA A 375 19.74 -7.55 -12.17
CA ALA A 375 19.62 -6.26 -12.85
C ALA A 375 18.17 -5.74 -12.83
N LEU A 376 17.20 -6.64 -13.03
CA LEU A 376 15.77 -6.31 -13.01
C LEU A 376 15.30 -5.94 -11.59
N LEU A 377 15.78 -6.65 -10.57
CA LEU A 377 15.48 -6.32 -9.17
C LEU A 377 15.99 -4.94 -8.78
N LYS A 378 17.22 -4.55 -9.17
CA LYS A 378 17.77 -3.21 -8.93
C LYS A 378 16.93 -2.11 -9.58
N ARG A 379 16.47 -2.35 -10.81
CA ARG A 379 15.58 -1.44 -11.53
C ARG A 379 14.24 -1.28 -10.79
N MET A 380 13.66 -2.40 -10.36
CA MET A 380 12.39 -2.40 -9.62
C MET A 380 12.49 -1.69 -8.27
N ASP A 381 13.55 -1.94 -7.47
CA ASP A 381 13.75 -1.24 -6.17
C ASP A 381 13.84 0.28 -6.35
N SER A 382 14.52 0.72 -7.41
CA SER A 382 14.64 2.15 -7.75
C SER A 382 13.27 2.78 -8.02
N HIS A 383 12.41 2.11 -8.81
CA HIS A 383 11.04 2.57 -9.06
C HIS A 383 10.18 2.52 -7.79
N TRP A 384 10.34 1.46 -6.99
CA TRP A 384 9.60 1.22 -5.75
C TRP A 384 9.75 2.35 -4.74
N ARG A 385 10.96 2.92 -4.62
CA ARG A 385 11.26 4.03 -3.71
C ARG A 385 10.62 5.35 -4.14
N LEU A 386 10.37 5.52 -5.44
CA LEU A 386 9.78 6.73 -6.02
C LEU A 386 8.24 6.75 -5.95
N ALA A 387 7.60 5.64 -5.56
CA ALA A 387 6.15 5.51 -5.52
C ALA A 387 5.46 6.69 -4.80
N ARG A 388 6.03 7.14 -3.67
CA ARG A 388 5.53 8.28 -2.88
C ARG A 388 5.52 9.59 -3.66
N HIS A 389 6.54 9.84 -4.47
CA HIS A 389 6.66 11.07 -5.24
C HIS A 389 5.60 11.17 -6.33
N TYR A 390 5.19 10.03 -6.91
CA TYR A 390 4.22 9.95 -7.99
C TYR A 390 2.79 9.60 -7.54
N GLY A 391 2.53 9.55 -6.23
CA GLY A 391 1.21 9.15 -5.71
C GLY A 391 0.85 7.69 -5.98
N ILE A 392 1.84 6.84 -6.25
CA ILE A 392 1.68 5.43 -6.60
C ILE A 392 1.68 4.57 -5.32
N SER A 393 0.82 3.57 -5.29
CA SER A 393 0.92 2.43 -4.37
C SER A 393 1.23 1.19 -5.20
N ASN A 394 2.41 0.62 -4.99
CA ASN A 394 2.78 -0.63 -5.64
C ASN A 394 2.24 -1.81 -4.84
N MET A 395 1.68 -2.82 -5.52
CA MET A 395 1.26 -4.08 -4.92
C MET A 395 2.00 -5.25 -5.57
N LEU A 396 2.72 -6.03 -4.75
CA LEU A 396 3.37 -7.27 -5.19
C LEU A 396 2.59 -8.48 -4.70
N LEU A 397 2.32 -9.41 -5.62
CA LEU A 397 1.71 -10.70 -5.30
C LEU A 397 2.74 -11.83 -5.35
N PHE A 398 2.80 -12.62 -4.29
CA PHE A 398 3.68 -13.79 -4.15
C PHE A 398 2.89 -15.06 -3.84
N HIS A 399 3.32 -16.16 -4.46
CA HIS A 399 2.85 -17.50 -4.12
C HIS A 399 3.63 -18.09 -2.95
N LYS A 400 4.96 -18.06 -3.02
CA LYS A 400 5.86 -18.45 -1.95
C LYS A 400 6.95 -17.39 -1.82
N LEU A 401 7.25 -16.97 -0.60
CA LEU A 401 8.33 -16.02 -0.38
C LEU A 401 9.71 -16.68 -0.48
N SER A 402 9.80 -18.01 -0.32
CA SER A 402 11.03 -18.76 -0.64
C SER A 402 11.47 -18.65 -2.09
N ASP A 403 10.60 -18.23 -3.01
CA ASP A 403 11.01 -17.98 -4.39
C ASP A 403 12.11 -16.90 -4.45
N LEU A 404 12.22 -16.07 -3.40
CA LEU A 404 13.30 -15.10 -3.21
C LEU A 404 14.63 -15.74 -2.79
N ASP A 405 14.65 -16.98 -2.32
CA ASP A 405 15.89 -17.69 -1.97
C ASP A 405 16.71 -17.99 -3.23
N ASN A 406 16.04 -18.11 -4.38
CA ASN A 406 16.68 -18.27 -5.69
C ASN A 406 17.32 -16.97 -6.23
N VAL A 407 17.13 -15.83 -5.56
CA VAL A 407 17.65 -14.52 -6.00
C VAL A 407 19.16 -14.37 -5.75
N GLY A 408 19.69 -15.15 -4.81
CA GLY A 408 21.11 -15.18 -4.50
C GLY A 408 21.38 -15.76 -3.13
N ASP A 409 22.64 -16.17 -2.92
CA ASP A 409 23.06 -16.80 -1.67
C ASP A 409 22.76 -15.92 -0.44
N SER A 410 22.60 -16.58 0.71
CA SER A 410 22.46 -15.88 1.99
C SER A 410 23.66 -14.96 2.23
N GLY A 411 23.38 -13.70 2.58
CA GLY A 411 24.41 -12.67 2.76
C GLY A 411 24.86 -11.97 1.46
N SER A 412 24.36 -12.38 0.29
CA SER A 412 24.63 -11.67 -0.95
C SER A 412 23.98 -10.29 -0.97
N ALA A 413 24.58 -9.36 -1.72
CA ALA A 413 24.00 -8.03 -1.96
C ALA A 413 22.59 -8.12 -2.58
N MET A 414 22.35 -9.17 -3.37
CA MET A 414 21.05 -9.40 -4.02
C MET A 414 19.98 -9.84 -3.03
N ARG A 415 20.35 -10.71 -2.10
CA ARG A 415 19.46 -11.09 -1.00
C ARG A 415 19.14 -9.90 -0.10
N ALA A 416 20.13 -9.06 0.20
CA ALA A 416 19.92 -7.82 0.95
C ALA A 416 18.98 -6.84 0.22
N LEU A 417 19.10 -6.73 -1.10
CA LEU A 417 18.22 -5.89 -1.92
C LEU A 417 16.78 -6.40 -1.94
N ALA A 418 16.57 -7.71 -2.15
CA ALA A 418 15.25 -8.32 -2.10
C ALA A 418 14.59 -8.11 -0.73
N ASN A 419 15.33 -8.35 0.36
CA ASN A 419 14.87 -8.10 1.71
C ASN A 419 14.55 -6.61 1.97
N SER A 420 15.38 -5.69 1.45
CA SER A 420 15.11 -4.25 1.56
C SER A 420 13.83 -3.86 0.84
N LEU A 421 13.52 -4.48 -0.30
CA LEU A 421 12.28 -4.22 -1.02
C LEU A 421 11.07 -4.66 -0.20
N LEU A 422 11.13 -5.86 0.41
CA LEU A 422 10.07 -6.35 1.30
C LEU A 422 9.92 -5.47 2.56
N ALA A 423 11.03 -5.00 3.11
CA ALA A 423 11.05 -4.13 4.28
C ALA A 423 10.40 -2.76 4.00
N ASN A 424 10.51 -2.26 2.77
CA ASN A 424 9.91 -0.99 2.33
C ASN A 424 8.38 -1.02 2.23
N ALA A 425 7.73 -2.20 2.32
CA ALA A 425 6.28 -2.30 2.38
C ALA A 425 5.82 -2.39 3.84
N GLU A 426 5.14 -1.35 4.32
CA GLU A 426 4.58 -1.33 5.68
C GLU A 426 3.23 -2.04 5.77
N SER A 427 2.58 -2.32 4.64
CA SER A 427 1.35 -3.10 4.56
C SER A 427 1.66 -4.49 4.01
N ARG A 428 1.59 -5.52 4.87
CA ARG A 428 1.88 -6.91 4.52
C ARG A 428 0.64 -7.76 4.76
N ILE A 429 0.16 -8.42 3.73
CA ILE A 429 -1.05 -9.23 3.74
C ILE A 429 -0.67 -10.67 3.49
N VAL A 430 -0.80 -11.50 4.51
CA VAL A 430 -0.30 -12.87 4.52
C VAL A 430 -1.48 -13.82 4.63
N TYR A 431 -1.75 -14.52 3.54
CA TYR A 431 -2.69 -15.63 3.51
C TYR A 431 -2.03 -16.91 4.03
N ARG A 432 -2.81 -17.99 4.11
CA ARG A 432 -2.32 -19.32 4.43
C ARG A 432 -1.04 -19.65 3.65
N GLN A 433 -0.03 -20.14 4.38
CA GLN A 433 1.27 -20.59 3.87
C GLN A 433 1.38 -22.11 3.99
N GLU A 434 2.26 -22.73 3.20
CA GLU A 434 2.66 -24.11 3.41
C GLU A 434 3.54 -24.23 4.67
N SER A 435 3.51 -25.39 5.34
CA SER A 435 4.17 -25.60 6.63
C SER A 435 5.69 -25.39 6.60
N ASP A 436 6.31 -25.76 5.48
CA ASP A 436 7.74 -25.57 5.18
C ASP A 436 8.09 -24.09 4.93
N GLN A 437 7.12 -23.27 4.52
CA GLN A 437 7.30 -21.85 4.20
C GLN A 437 7.11 -20.89 5.38
N LEU A 438 6.60 -21.39 6.51
CA LEU A 438 6.25 -20.54 7.66
C LEU A 438 7.45 -19.82 8.27
N GLY A 439 8.61 -20.47 8.34
CA GLY A 439 9.83 -19.87 8.88
C GLY A 439 10.31 -18.72 8.02
N VAL A 440 10.56 -19.00 6.73
CA VAL A 440 11.02 -18.03 5.75
C VAL A 440 10.06 -16.83 5.66
N THR A 441 8.75 -17.08 5.60
CA THR A 441 7.73 -16.02 5.55
C THR A 441 7.75 -15.16 6.80
N ALA A 442 7.87 -15.78 7.99
CA ALA A 442 7.90 -15.04 9.24
C ALA A 442 9.13 -14.15 9.36
N ASP A 443 10.31 -14.66 8.98
CA ASP A 443 11.56 -13.92 9.06
C ASP A 443 11.56 -12.74 8.06
N MET A 444 11.13 -12.98 6.81
CA MET A 444 11.10 -11.95 5.77
C MET A 444 10.08 -10.83 6.03
N LEU A 445 8.92 -11.15 6.60
CA LEU A 445 7.85 -10.19 6.85
C LEU A 445 7.83 -9.67 8.30
N ALA A 446 8.84 -10.03 9.10
CA ALA A 446 8.97 -9.70 10.51
C ALA A 446 7.72 -10.06 11.33
N LEU A 447 7.23 -11.30 11.15
CA LEU A 447 6.07 -11.81 11.87
C LEU A 447 6.46 -12.29 13.27
N THR A 448 5.58 -12.08 14.23
CA THR A 448 5.73 -12.63 15.58
C THR A 448 5.48 -14.15 15.61
N GLY A 449 5.90 -14.83 16.69
CA GLY A 449 5.63 -16.25 16.87
C GLY A 449 4.13 -16.59 16.81
N THR A 450 3.29 -15.74 17.40
CA THR A 450 1.83 -15.87 17.38
C THR A 450 1.27 -15.68 15.97
N GLU A 451 1.71 -14.64 15.26
CA GLU A 451 1.30 -14.38 13.86
C GLU A 451 1.66 -15.57 12.96
N ARG A 452 2.87 -16.12 13.10
CA ARG A 452 3.33 -17.30 12.36
C ARG A 452 2.47 -18.54 12.65
N GLN A 453 2.15 -18.79 13.91
CA GLN A 453 1.33 -19.94 14.33
C GLN A 453 -0.11 -19.87 13.80
N LEU A 454 -0.61 -18.66 13.55
CA LEU A 454 -1.95 -18.45 12.99
C LEU A 454 -2.03 -18.84 11.51
N LEU A 455 -0.98 -18.59 10.71
CA LEU A 455 -1.04 -18.71 9.25
C LEU A 455 -1.60 -20.06 8.72
N PRO A 456 -1.24 -21.24 9.29
CA PRO A 456 -1.79 -22.51 8.83
C PRO A 456 -3.31 -22.66 9.06
N SER A 457 -3.85 -21.97 10.05
CA SER A 457 -5.27 -22.05 10.42
C SER A 457 -6.18 -21.18 9.55
N LEU A 458 -5.63 -20.28 8.75
CA LEU A 458 -6.39 -19.37 7.91
C LEU A 458 -7.14 -20.13 6.82
N GLY A 459 -8.46 -19.93 6.76
CA GLY A 459 -9.33 -20.43 5.70
C GLY A 459 -9.19 -19.68 4.39
N VAL A 460 -9.96 -20.09 3.38
CA VAL A 460 -10.02 -19.37 2.10
C VAL A 460 -10.63 -17.98 2.33
N GLY A 461 -9.95 -16.96 1.82
CA GLY A 461 -10.35 -15.57 1.99
C GLY A 461 -9.98 -14.97 3.34
N GLN A 462 -9.31 -15.70 4.21
CA GLN A 462 -8.77 -15.20 5.47
C GLN A 462 -7.30 -14.83 5.31
N GLY A 463 -6.96 -13.61 5.72
CA GLY A 463 -5.59 -13.11 5.68
C GLY A 463 -5.20 -12.44 6.99
N LEU A 464 -3.94 -12.60 7.37
CA LEU A 464 -3.28 -11.77 8.38
C LEU A 464 -2.84 -10.46 7.71
N TRP A 465 -3.32 -9.34 8.20
CA TRP A 465 -2.95 -8.00 7.76
C TRP A 465 -2.04 -7.36 8.80
N LYS A 466 -0.75 -7.28 8.48
CA LYS A 466 0.24 -6.57 9.29
C LYS A 466 0.45 -5.19 8.70
N ILE A 467 -0.09 -4.17 9.37
CA ILE A 467 0.04 -2.77 9.00
C ILE A 467 0.96 -2.10 10.01
N LYS A 468 2.22 -1.91 9.61
CA LYS A 468 3.31 -1.48 10.49
C LYS A 468 3.45 -2.45 11.69
N ASP A 469 3.08 -2.00 12.89
CA ASP A 469 3.18 -2.78 14.13
C ASP A 469 1.84 -3.40 14.54
N ARG A 470 0.75 -3.15 13.79
CA ARG A 470 -0.61 -3.60 14.09
C ARG A 470 -0.95 -4.80 13.22
N SER A 471 -1.69 -5.75 13.78
CA SER A 471 -2.03 -7.01 13.11
C SER A 471 -3.51 -7.30 13.23
N PHE A 472 -4.15 -7.61 12.10
CA PHE A 472 -5.58 -7.92 12.00
C PHE A 472 -5.78 -9.24 11.28
N VAL A 473 -6.83 -9.97 11.63
CA VAL A 473 -7.18 -11.21 10.93
C VAL A 473 -8.50 -10.98 10.25
N VAL A 474 -8.48 -10.89 8.94
CA VAL A 474 -9.62 -10.38 8.18
C VAL A 474 -10.15 -11.46 7.26
N GLN A 475 -11.44 -11.71 7.36
CA GLN A 475 -12.19 -12.39 6.32
C GLN A 475 -12.54 -11.37 5.25
N HIS A 476 -11.84 -11.42 4.11
CA HIS A 476 -12.26 -10.60 2.98
C HIS A 476 -13.59 -11.14 2.44
N GLN A 477 -14.45 -10.22 2.03
CA GLN A 477 -15.78 -10.50 1.53
C GLN A 477 -15.88 -9.96 0.11
N LEU A 478 -16.34 -10.79 -0.82
CA LEU A 478 -16.59 -10.40 -2.19
C LEU A 478 -18.09 -10.19 -2.40
N HIS A 479 -18.44 -9.17 -3.16
CA HIS A 479 -19.78 -9.02 -3.68
C HIS A 479 -20.05 -10.14 -4.71
N PRO A 480 -21.29 -10.66 -4.86
CA PRO A 480 -21.58 -11.73 -5.81
C PRO A 480 -21.12 -11.44 -7.25
N ALA A 481 -21.25 -10.19 -7.70
CA ALA A 481 -20.76 -9.77 -9.02
C ALA A 481 -19.22 -9.80 -9.14
N GLU A 482 -18.51 -9.48 -8.05
CA GLU A 482 -17.05 -9.58 -8.01
C GLU A 482 -16.62 -11.05 -8.01
N LEU A 483 -17.29 -11.90 -7.24
CA LEU A 483 -17.02 -13.34 -7.23
C LEU A 483 -17.17 -13.92 -8.63
N ALA A 484 -18.27 -13.61 -9.33
CA ALA A 484 -18.50 -14.09 -10.69
C ALA A 484 -17.43 -13.62 -11.70
N LEU A 485 -16.89 -12.41 -11.52
CA LEU A 485 -15.85 -11.87 -12.40
C LEU A 485 -14.44 -12.38 -12.04
N TYR A 486 -14.18 -12.63 -10.76
CA TYR A 486 -12.84 -13.00 -10.28
C TYR A 486 -12.63 -14.52 -10.23
N ASP A 487 -13.70 -15.30 -10.29
CA ASP A 487 -13.65 -16.76 -10.24
C ASP A 487 -13.07 -17.33 -11.54
N THR A 488 -11.90 -17.94 -11.41
CA THR A 488 -11.22 -18.65 -12.50
C THR A 488 -11.46 -20.16 -12.47
N THR A 489 -12.19 -20.66 -11.46
CA THR A 489 -12.49 -22.09 -11.26
C THR A 489 -13.44 -22.64 -12.32
N GLY A 490 -14.25 -21.78 -12.96
CA GLY A 490 -15.14 -22.15 -14.06
C GLY A 490 -14.43 -22.76 -15.28
N ARG A 491 -13.11 -22.60 -15.41
CA ARG A 491 -12.30 -23.28 -16.45
C ARG A 491 -11.97 -24.74 -16.11
N MET A 492 -12.13 -25.16 -14.86
CA MET A 492 -11.88 -26.53 -14.40
C MET A 492 -13.17 -27.34 -14.23
N ILE A 493 -14.31 -26.66 -14.17
CA ILE A 493 -15.63 -27.28 -14.02
C ILE A 493 -16.32 -27.10 -15.37
N ASP A 494 -16.19 -28.09 -16.25
CA ASP A 494 -16.96 -28.13 -17.49
C ASP A 494 -18.44 -27.85 -17.16
N SER A 495 -19.02 -26.92 -17.90
CA SER A 495 -20.45 -26.65 -17.86
C SER A 495 -21.18 -27.84 -18.49
N GLN A 496 -21.40 -28.89 -17.71
CA GLN A 496 -22.49 -29.82 -17.99
C GLN A 496 -23.80 -29.10 -17.66
N ASN A 497 -24.37 -28.46 -18.69
CA ASN A 497 -25.80 -28.26 -18.84
C ASN A 497 -26.20 -28.60 -20.27
#